data_AF-A0A1F5E9C5-F1
#
_entry.id   AF-A0A1F5E9C5-F1
#
_cell.length_a   1.000
_cell.length_b   1.000
_cell.length_c   1.000
_cell.angle_alpha   90.00
_cell.angle_beta   90.00
_cell.angle_gamma   90.00
#
_symmetry.space_group_name_H-M   'P 1'
#
loop_
_entity.id
_entity.type
_entity.pdbx_description
1 polymer ?
#
loop_
_entity_poly.entity_id
_entity_poly.type
_entity_poly.pdbx_seq_one_letter_code
_entity_poly.pdbx_strand_id
1 'polypeptide(L)'
;MKKSEGMQNIVQFVKFGVVGVSNTLVDWAVFYLLTNFAFGGGSGELASKAVAFAVAVINSFIWNSAWTFKKEFKESIGNRDERIRRGGVVFLRFVLVSLIGWGINYYTFKYTRFSLGQIQIVSLIAASAAATLWNFIINKLWTYKK
;
A
#
# COMPACT_ATOMS: atom_id res chain seq x y z
N MET A 1 2.03 -2.73 30.68
CA MET A 1 2.60 -2.18 29.43
C MET A 1 2.26 -2.99 28.16
N LYS A 2 2.36 -4.33 28.11
CA LYS A 2 2.03 -5.13 26.89
C LYS A 2 0.62 -4.92 26.30
N LYS A 3 -0.39 -4.63 27.13
CA LYS A 3 -1.79 -4.46 26.69
C LYS A 3 -2.00 -3.17 25.86
N SER A 4 -1.21 -2.12 26.07
CA SER A 4 -1.32 -0.87 25.31
C SER A 4 -0.67 -0.96 23.93
N GLU A 5 0.42 -1.72 23.78
CA GLU A 5 1.05 -1.97 22.49
C GLU A 5 0.15 -2.80 21.57
N GLY A 6 -0.48 -3.86 22.09
CA GLY A 6 -1.43 -4.67 21.30
C GLY A 6 -2.58 -3.83 20.73
N MET A 7 -3.14 -2.93 21.54
CA MET A 7 -4.22 -2.03 21.11
C MET A 7 -3.76 -1.07 20.00
N GLN A 8 -2.56 -0.50 20.13
CA GLN A 8 -2.00 0.39 19.12
C GLN A 8 -1.77 -0.34 17.79
N ASN A 9 -1.33 -1.59 17.83
CA ASN A 9 -1.11 -2.42 16.64
C ASN A 9 -2.41 -2.67 15.88
N ILE A 10 -3.50 -2.97 16.59
CA ILE A 10 -4.82 -3.17 15.98
C ILE A 10 -5.33 -1.87 15.34
N VAL A 11 -5.19 -0.73 16.03
CA VAL A 11 -5.59 0.57 15.48
C VAL A 11 -4.79 0.91 14.21
N GLN A 12 -3.48 0.64 14.20
CA GLN A 12 -2.65 0.83 13.01
C GLN A 12 -3.08 -0.09 11.86
N PHE A 13 -3.42 -1.34 12.15
CA PHE A 13 -3.90 -2.27 11.14
C PHE A 13 -5.22 -1.81 10.52
N VAL A 14 -6.17 -1.35 11.35
CA VAL A 14 -7.45 -0.80 10.86
C VAL A 14 -7.22 0.45 10.01
N LYS A 15 -6.37 1.38 10.46
CA LYS A 15 -6.00 2.56 9.66
C LYS A 15 -5.34 2.18 8.34
N PHE A 16 -4.45 1.20 8.34
CA PHE A 16 -3.82 0.69 7.13
C PHE A 16 -4.86 0.15 6.15
N GLY A 17 -5.84 -0.62 6.64
CA GLY A 17 -6.97 -1.09 5.85
C GLY A 17 -7.81 0.06 5.27
N VAL A 18 -8.13 1.08 6.06
CA VAL A 18 -8.85 2.28 5.60
C VAL A 18 -8.08 3.02 4.52
N VAL A 19 -6.77 3.18 4.69
CA VAL A 19 -5.91 3.78 3.66
C VAL A 19 -5.89 2.91 2.40
N GLY A 20 -5.89 1.58 2.53
CA GLY A 20 -6.01 0.66 1.40
C GLY A 20 -7.29 0.85 0.59
N VAL A 21 -8.44 0.97 1.26
CA VAL A 21 -9.73 1.25 0.60
C VAL A 21 -9.72 2.62 -0.08
N SER A 22 -9.24 3.65 0.61
CA SER A 22 -9.06 5.00 0.04
C SER A 22 -8.16 4.96 -1.19
N ASN A 23 -7.10 4.15 -1.16
CA ASN A 23 -6.17 4.00 -2.26
C ASN A 23 -6.83 3.45 -3.53
N THR A 24 -7.70 2.45 -3.39
CA THR A 24 -8.46 1.90 -4.51
C THR A 24 -9.42 2.94 -5.10
N LEU A 25 -10.08 3.74 -4.26
CA LEU A 25 -10.96 4.81 -4.72
C LEU A 25 -10.19 5.88 -5.49
N VAL A 26 -9.00 6.28 -5.01
CA VAL A 26 -8.13 7.23 -5.69
C VAL A 26 -7.66 6.68 -7.03
N ASP A 27 -7.22 5.41 -7.09
CA ASP A 27 -6.81 4.77 -8.35
C ASP A 27 -7.95 4.81 -9.39
N TRP A 28 -9.16 4.44 -8.98
CA TRP A 28 -10.32 4.44 -9.88
C TRP A 28 -10.72 5.84 -10.32
N ALA A 29 -10.74 6.81 -9.40
CA ALA A 29 -11.08 8.20 -9.70
C ALA A 29 -10.08 8.81 -10.68
N VAL A 30 -8.78 8.65 -10.43
CA VAL A 30 -7.72 9.20 -11.30
C VAL A 30 -7.73 8.52 -12.67
N PHE A 31 -7.89 7.19 -12.71
CA PHE A 31 -8.02 6.46 -13.97
C PHE A 31 -9.22 6.95 -14.78
N TYR A 32 -10.39 7.06 -14.14
CA TYR A 32 -11.61 7.53 -14.81
C TYR A 32 -11.44 8.96 -15.33
N LEU A 33 -10.87 9.87 -14.53
CA LEU A 33 -10.65 11.25 -14.95
C LEU A 33 -9.67 11.37 -16.11
N LEU A 34 -8.55 10.64 -16.06
CA LEU A 34 -7.54 10.70 -17.13
C LEU A 34 -8.06 10.10 -18.44
N THR A 35 -8.70 8.94 -18.38
CA THR A 35 -9.22 8.27 -19.57
C THR A 35 -10.34 9.08 -20.25
N ASN A 36 -11.25 9.69 -19.48
CA ASN A 36 -12.40 10.40 -20.03
C ASN A 36 -12.15 11.88 -20.34
N PHE A 37 -11.26 12.56 -19.61
CA PHE A 37 -11.09 14.02 -19.73
C PHE A 37 -9.70 14.46 -20.21
N ALA A 38 -8.64 13.67 -19.98
CA ALA A 38 -7.28 14.06 -20.35
C ALA A 38 -6.84 13.48 -21.70
N PHE A 39 -7.18 12.22 -21.97
CA PHE A 39 -6.70 11.51 -23.17
C PHE A 39 -7.80 11.17 -24.20
N GLY A 40 -9.06 11.50 -23.93
CA GLY A 40 -10.14 11.44 -24.93
C GLY A 40 -10.59 10.04 -25.36
N GLY A 41 -10.36 9.00 -24.54
CA GLY A 41 -10.75 7.61 -24.82
C GLY A 41 -9.87 6.87 -25.85
N GLY A 42 -9.53 5.61 -25.55
CA GLY A 42 -8.85 4.71 -26.50
C GLY A 42 -7.36 4.49 -26.21
N SER A 43 -6.46 5.26 -26.83
CA SER A 43 -5.01 4.98 -26.85
C SER A 43 -4.26 5.31 -25.55
N GLY A 44 -4.86 6.11 -24.66
CA GLY A 44 -4.26 6.57 -23.41
C GLY A 44 -4.56 5.73 -22.18
N GLU A 45 -5.30 4.62 -22.28
CA GLU A 45 -5.75 3.86 -21.10
C GLU A 45 -4.59 3.26 -20.29
N LEU A 46 -3.58 2.71 -20.97
CA LEU A 46 -2.40 2.15 -20.30
C LEU A 46 -1.60 3.24 -19.58
N ALA A 47 -1.43 4.40 -20.22
CA ALA A 47 -0.77 5.56 -19.62
C ALA A 47 -1.59 6.10 -18.43
N SER A 48 -2.90 6.21 -18.59
CA SER A 48 -3.84 6.63 -17.54
C SER A 48 -3.79 5.69 -16.34
N LYS A 49 -3.71 4.37 -16.59
CA LYS A 49 -3.61 3.37 -15.52
C LYS A 49 -2.26 3.43 -14.81
N ALA A 50 -1.16 3.63 -15.53
CA ALA A 50 0.16 3.80 -14.94
C ALA A 50 0.23 5.06 -14.04
N VAL A 51 -0.32 6.19 -14.52
CA VAL A 51 -0.39 7.43 -13.74
C VAL A 51 -1.31 7.27 -12.53
N ALA A 52 -2.49 6.67 -12.71
CA ALA A 52 -3.41 6.38 -11.61
C ALA A 52 -2.77 5.53 -10.52
N PHE A 53 -2.06 4.46 -10.92
CA PHE A 53 -1.33 3.62 -9.99
C PHE A 53 -0.23 4.39 -9.25
N ALA A 54 0.55 5.23 -9.94
CA ALA A 54 1.59 6.04 -9.31
C ALA A 54 0.99 7.04 -8.29
N VAL A 55 -0.10 7.72 -8.65
CA VAL A 55 -0.83 8.63 -7.75
C VAL A 55 -1.39 7.88 -6.54
N ALA A 56 -1.94 6.69 -6.75
CA ALA A 56 -2.41 5.82 -5.68
C ALA A 56 -1.25 5.45 -4.73
N VAL A 57 -0.12 4.93 -5.24
CA VAL A 57 1.04 4.59 -4.41
C VAL A 57 1.52 5.79 -3.56
N ILE A 58 1.58 6.98 -4.16
CA ILE A 58 1.93 8.22 -3.45
C ILE A 58 0.89 8.56 -2.37
N ASN A 59 -0.40 8.50 -2.71
CA ASN A 59 -1.49 8.74 -1.77
C ASN A 59 -1.42 7.78 -0.57
N SER A 60 -1.24 6.49 -0.85
CA SER A 60 -1.06 5.46 0.18
C SER A 60 0.14 5.75 1.08
N PHE A 61 1.28 6.13 0.51
CA PHE A 61 2.45 6.51 1.28
C PHE A 61 2.22 7.74 2.17
N ILE A 62 1.59 8.79 1.63
CA ILE A 62 1.30 10.02 2.38
C ILE A 62 0.40 9.71 3.56
N TRP A 63 -0.73 9.02 3.35
CA TRP A 63 -1.66 8.68 4.42
C TRP A 63 -1.05 7.72 5.44
N ASN A 64 -0.30 6.71 4.99
CA ASN A 64 0.39 5.81 5.91
C ASN A 64 1.45 6.54 6.74
N SER A 65 2.19 7.48 6.15
CA SER A 65 3.23 8.24 6.85
C SER A 65 2.67 9.36 7.74
N ALA A 66 1.54 9.96 7.36
CA ALA A 66 0.95 11.08 8.08
C ALA A 66 -0.06 10.66 9.17
N TRP A 67 -0.68 9.48 9.03
CA TRP A 67 -1.77 9.04 9.90
C TRP A 67 -1.61 7.65 10.52
N THR A 68 -1.22 6.63 9.73
CA THR A 68 -1.07 5.25 10.22
C THR A 68 0.17 5.10 11.10
N PHE A 69 1.33 5.46 10.57
CA PHE A 69 2.66 5.32 11.18
C PHE A 69 3.28 6.70 11.49
N LYS A 70 2.45 7.67 11.87
CA LYS A 70 2.87 9.08 12.07
C LYS A 70 4.02 9.22 13.06
N LYS A 71 4.03 8.42 14.13
CA LYS A 71 5.04 8.51 15.18
C LYS A 71 6.36 7.94 14.68
N GLU A 72 6.30 6.74 14.11
CA GLU A 72 7.41 6.01 13.54
C GLU A 72 8.05 6.78 12.37
N PHE A 73 7.24 7.36 11.49
CA PHE A 73 7.72 8.20 10.40
C PHE A 73 8.50 9.42 10.91
N LYS A 74 7.96 10.13 11.91
CA LYS A 74 8.66 11.28 12.52
C LYS A 74 9.99 10.88 13.17
N GLU A 75 10.05 9.73 13.80
CA GLU A 75 11.29 9.20 14.39
C GLU A 75 12.32 8.80 13.32
N SER A 76 11.86 8.25 12.20
CA SER A 76 12.72 7.81 11.09
C SER A 76 13.37 8.97 10.31
N ILE A 77 12.63 10.06 10.09
CA ILE A 77 13.07 11.18 9.22
C ILE A 77 13.95 12.22 9.91
N GLY A 78 14.13 12.15 11.24
CA GLY A 78 15.06 13.01 11.98
C GLY A 78 14.77 14.51 11.89
N ASN A 79 15.81 15.34 11.99
CA ASN A 79 15.72 16.80 11.96
C ASN A 79 15.35 17.36 10.57
N ARG A 80 14.99 18.64 10.52
CA ARG A 80 14.44 19.32 9.33
C ARG A 80 15.32 19.16 8.07
N ASP A 81 16.63 19.16 8.22
CA ASP A 81 17.60 19.09 7.11
C ASP A 81 17.70 17.71 6.46
N GLU A 82 17.44 16.63 7.21
CA GLU A 82 17.52 15.26 6.69
C GLU A 82 16.18 14.73 6.17
N ARG A 83 15.11 15.52 6.31
CA ARG A 83 13.73 15.08 6.08
C ARG A 83 13.47 14.66 4.64
N ILE A 84 14.07 15.35 3.67
CA ILE A 84 13.94 15.02 2.25
C ILE A 84 14.67 13.70 1.93
N ARG A 85 15.94 13.60 2.34
CA ARG A 85 16.78 12.42 2.08
C ARG A 85 16.19 11.17 2.74
N ARG A 86 15.89 11.24 4.03
CA ARG A 86 15.34 10.10 4.79
C ARG A 86 13.91 9.78 4.38
N GLY A 87 13.09 10.79 4.09
CA GLY A 87 11.74 10.59 3.54
C GLY A 87 11.77 9.81 2.23
N GLY A 88 12.69 10.13 1.32
CA GLY A 88 12.91 9.39 0.08
C GLY A 88 13.33 7.94 0.32
N VAL A 89 14.21 7.68 1.29
CA VAL A 89 14.60 6.30 1.67
C VAL A 89 13.39 5.51 2.21
N VAL A 90 12.59 6.11 3.08
CA VAL A 90 11.37 5.47 3.62
C VAL A 90 10.35 5.21 2.51
N PHE A 91 10.21 6.13 1.55
CA PHE A 91 9.38 5.91 0.36
C PHE A 91 9.88 4.75 -0.50
N LEU A 92 11.19 4.66 -0.78
CA LEU A 92 11.76 3.55 -1.53
C LEU A 92 11.54 2.21 -0.82
N ARG A 93 11.73 2.16 0.51
CA ARG A 93 11.40 0.98 1.32
C ARG A 93 9.92 0.60 1.18
N PHE A 94 9.01 1.58 1.27
CA PHE A 94 7.57 1.36 1.11
C PHE A 94 7.22 0.78 -0.26
N VAL A 95 7.80 1.31 -1.34
CA VAL A 95 7.60 0.81 -2.71
C VAL A 95 8.11 -0.63 -2.83
N LEU A 96 9.32 -0.92 -2.32
CA LEU A 96 9.89 -2.28 -2.34
C LEU A 96 8.99 -3.28 -1.60
N VAL A 97 8.51 -2.93 -0.41
CA VAL A 97 7.60 -3.77 0.38
C VAL A 97 6.30 -4.01 -0.38
N SER A 98 5.75 -2.98 -1.02
CA SER A 98 4.53 -3.06 -1.82
C SER A 98 4.69 -3.94 -3.05
N LEU A 99 5.84 -3.87 -3.74
CA LEU A 99 6.16 -4.74 -4.89
C LEU A 99 6.28 -6.21 -4.48
N ILE A 100 6.93 -6.50 -3.35
CA ILE A 100 6.99 -7.86 -2.80
C ILE A 100 5.59 -8.32 -2.39
N GLY A 101 4.80 -7.45 -1.78
CA GLY A 101 3.40 -7.74 -1.43
C GLY A 101 2.56 -8.08 -2.66
N TRP A 102 2.77 -7.39 -3.78
CA TRP A 102 2.14 -7.73 -5.06
C TRP A 102 2.55 -9.12 -5.56
N GLY A 103 3.85 -9.46 -5.47
CA GLY A 103 4.35 -10.80 -5.77
C GLY A 103 3.71 -11.89 -4.88
N ILE A 104 3.62 -11.65 -3.58
CA ILE A 104 2.94 -12.55 -2.63
C ILE A 104 1.48 -12.73 -3.02
N ASN A 105 0.77 -11.64 -3.32
CA ASN A 105 -0.61 -11.70 -3.79
C ASN A 105 -0.73 -12.63 -5.01
N TYR A 106 0.08 -12.38 -6.03
CA TYR A 106 0.06 -13.15 -7.28
C TYR A 106 0.32 -14.64 -7.05
N TYR A 107 1.38 -14.99 -6.31
CA TYR A 107 1.72 -16.39 -6.07
C TYR A 107 0.73 -17.10 -5.15
N THR A 108 0.24 -16.43 -4.10
CA THR A 108 -0.81 -16.98 -3.23
C THR A 108 -2.10 -17.23 -4.00
N PHE A 109 -2.51 -16.29 -4.87
CA PHE A 109 -3.67 -16.45 -5.74
C PHE A 109 -3.48 -17.65 -6.68
N LYS A 110 -2.34 -17.71 -7.39
CA LYS A 110 -2.02 -18.81 -8.30
C LYS A 110 -2.07 -20.16 -7.58
N TYR A 111 -1.47 -20.26 -6.40
CA TYR A 111 -1.43 -21.49 -5.63
C TYR A 111 -2.83 -21.92 -5.13
N THR A 112 -3.56 -21.02 -4.48
CA THR A 112 -4.92 -21.33 -3.99
C THR A 112 -5.90 -21.65 -5.13
N ARG A 113 -5.80 -20.96 -6.26
CA ARG A 113 -6.70 -21.17 -7.40
C ARG A 113 -6.40 -22.47 -8.14
N PHE A 114 -5.14 -22.71 -8.50
CA PHE A 114 -4.78 -23.79 -9.42
C PHE A 114 -4.28 -25.05 -8.71
N SER A 115 -3.66 -24.94 -7.53
CA SER A 115 -3.16 -26.10 -6.78
C SER A 115 -4.19 -26.63 -5.77
N LEU A 116 -4.97 -25.76 -5.14
CA LEU A 116 -6.00 -26.15 -4.16
C LEU A 116 -7.41 -26.23 -4.74
N GLY A 117 -7.60 -25.84 -6.02
CA GLY A 117 -8.89 -25.90 -6.71
C GLY A 117 -9.97 -24.98 -6.14
N GLN A 118 -9.60 -23.98 -5.32
CA GLN A 118 -10.56 -23.09 -4.68
C GLN A 118 -11.24 -22.17 -5.70
N ILE A 119 -12.44 -21.69 -5.36
CA ILE A 119 -13.16 -20.72 -6.20
C ILE A 119 -12.44 -19.37 -6.24
N GLN A 120 -12.62 -18.63 -7.33
CA GLN A 120 -11.90 -17.38 -7.61
C GLN A 120 -11.98 -16.35 -6.47
N ILE A 121 -13.18 -16.16 -5.89
CA ILE A 121 -13.38 -15.19 -4.81
C ILE A 121 -12.59 -15.57 -3.57
N VAL A 122 -12.56 -16.86 -3.21
CA VAL A 122 -11.79 -17.36 -2.06
C VAL A 122 -10.29 -17.16 -2.28
N SER A 123 -9.79 -17.47 -3.48
CA SER A 123 -8.39 -17.23 -3.86
C SER A 123 -8.02 -15.74 -3.80
N LEU A 124 -8.90 -14.85 -4.28
CA LEU A 124 -8.70 -13.40 -4.24
C LEU A 124 -8.62 -12.88 -2.80
N ILE A 125 -9.53 -13.32 -1.93
CA ILE A 125 -9.56 -12.91 -0.52
C ILE A 125 -8.30 -13.41 0.19
N ALA A 126 -7.93 -14.68 0.00
CA ALA A 126 -6.75 -15.26 0.64
C ALA A 126 -5.45 -14.55 0.20
N ALA A 127 -5.29 -14.32 -1.10
CA ALA A 127 -4.14 -13.60 -1.66
C ALA A 127 -4.06 -12.15 -1.15
N SER A 128 -5.19 -11.44 -1.12
CA SER A 128 -5.26 -10.06 -0.64
C SER A 128 -4.96 -9.97 0.85
N ALA A 129 -5.49 -10.90 1.66
CA ALA A 129 -5.19 -10.97 3.07
C ALA A 129 -3.70 -11.23 3.32
N ALA A 130 -3.10 -12.20 2.63
CA ALA A 130 -1.67 -12.50 2.75
C ALA A 130 -0.79 -11.29 2.39
N ALA A 131 -1.08 -10.65 1.26
CA ALA A 131 -0.36 -9.46 0.82
C ALA A 131 -0.54 -8.26 1.77
N THR A 132 -1.75 -8.03 2.29
CA THR A 132 -2.02 -6.95 3.24
C THR A 132 -1.31 -7.20 4.57
N LEU A 133 -1.28 -8.45 5.06
CA LEU A 133 -0.54 -8.81 6.28
C LEU A 133 0.96 -8.59 6.10
N TRP A 134 1.53 -9.06 4.98
CA TRP A 134 2.92 -8.78 4.62
C TRP A 134 3.22 -7.28 4.61
N ASN A 135 2.43 -6.52 3.87
CA ASN A 135 2.62 -5.08 3.73
C ASN A 135 2.55 -4.38 5.09
N PHE A 136 1.58 -4.73 5.94
CA PHE A 136 1.44 -4.14 7.26
C PHE A 136 2.63 -4.47 8.16
N ILE A 137 3.00 -5.75 8.26
CA ILE A 137 4.05 -6.23 9.16
C ILE A 137 5.40 -5.62 8.78
N ILE A 138 5.77 -5.68 7.51
CA ILE A 138 7.09 -5.20 7.07
C ILE A 138 7.17 -3.68 7.07
N ASN A 139 6.08 -2.99 6.70
CA ASN A 139 6.09 -1.53 6.81
C ASN A 139 6.31 -1.08 8.25
N LYS A 140 5.65 -1.74 9.19
CA LYS A 140 5.81 -1.46 10.60
C LYS A 140 7.20 -1.81 11.15
N LEU A 141 7.70 -3.00 10.83
CA LEU A 141 8.94 -3.52 11.43
C LEU A 141 10.22 -2.99 10.77
N TRP A 142 10.14 -2.53 9.51
CA TRP A 142 11.31 -2.16 8.73
C TRP A 142 11.18 -0.81 7.99
N THR A 143 10.10 -0.57 7.26
CA THR A 143 9.95 0.66 6.47
C THR A 143 10.01 1.91 7.34
N TYR A 144 9.21 1.94 8.40
CA TYR A 144 9.09 3.09 9.32
C TYR A 144 9.99 2.99 10.55
N LYS A 145 10.84 1.97 10.65
CA LYS A 145 11.79 1.84 11.76
C LYS A 145 12.95 2.83 11.59
N LYS A 146 13.33 3.46 12.71
CA LYS A 146 14.45 4.40 12.83
C LYS A 146 15.78 3.80 12.34
#